data_AF-A0AAQ3MGC4-F1
#
_entry.id   AF-A0AAQ3MGC4-F1
#
_cell.length_a   1.000
_cell.length_b   1.000
_cell.length_c   1.000
_cell.angle_alpha   90.00
_cell.angle_beta   90.00
_cell.angle_gamma   90.00
#
_symmetry.space_group_name_H-M   'P 1'
#
loop_
_entity.id
_entity.type
_entity.pdbx_description
1 polymer ?
#
loop_
_entity_poly.entity_id
_entity_poly.type
_entity_poly.pdbx_seq_one_letter_code
_entity_poly.pdbx_strand_id
1 'polypeptide(L)'
;MTGMHGVTSLRFNDKPLPVEFDPKTFVAIGEHVTKFKSYLGNLAKFDVPILATRWGDVSEVEKNLLWQDILENWVIPDDERIRKKILSQIATRWRDFKTTMTRKFVFGSKQNKTPCTKYKISDEAWVQFKESRLTQEWQVCFIIFCSSHTR
;
A
#
# COMPACT_ATOMS: atom_id res chain seq x y z
N MET A 1 13.71 -9.24 13.68
CA MET A 1 12.27 -9.56 13.74
C MET A 1 11.55 -8.33 13.21
N THR A 2 11.14 -8.28 11.95
CA THR A 2 9.97 -8.99 11.40
C THR A 2 10.28 -9.51 9.99
N GLY A 3 9.99 -10.80 9.75
CA GLY A 3 10.12 -11.37 8.43
C GLY A 3 9.15 -10.71 7.47
N MET A 4 9.63 -10.30 6.30
CA MET A 4 8.79 -9.83 5.20
C MET A 4 7.93 -10.99 4.72
N HIS A 5 6.69 -11.07 5.21
CA HIS A 5 5.86 -12.25 5.03
C HIS A 5 4.99 -12.14 3.78
N GLY A 6 5.53 -12.66 2.68
CA GLY A 6 4.71 -13.32 1.66
C GLY A 6 4.60 -12.61 0.32
N VAL A 7 5.64 -11.92 -0.12
CA VAL A 7 5.79 -11.68 -1.54
C VAL A 7 6.45 -12.91 -2.15
N THR A 8 5.72 -13.62 -3.03
CA THR A 8 6.32 -14.60 -3.92
C THR A 8 7.45 -13.90 -4.66
N SER A 9 8.69 -14.31 -4.38
CA SER A 9 9.90 -13.85 -5.07
C SER A 9 9.62 -13.77 -6.57
N LEU A 10 9.62 -12.55 -7.14
CA LEU A 10 9.34 -12.32 -8.56
C LEU A 10 10.59 -12.51 -9.42
N ARG A 11 11.49 -13.40 -8.98
CA ARG A 11 12.72 -13.71 -9.69
C ARG A 11 12.42 -14.49 -10.96
N PHE A 12 12.97 -14.03 -12.08
CA PHE A 12 13.11 -14.83 -13.30
C PHE A 12 14.56 -15.31 -13.37
N ASN A 13 14.78 -16.62 -13.28
CA ASN A 13 16.12 -17.23 -13.17
C ASN A 13 16.98 -16.65 -12.01
N ASP A 14 16.38 -16.45 -10.84
CA ASP A 14 17.03 -15.86 -9.65
C ASP A 14 17.53 -14.42 -9.79
N LYS A 15 17.15 -13.70 -10.85
CA LYS A 15 17.56 -12.30 -11.08
C LYS A 15 16.40 -11.32 -10.89
N PRO A 16 16.67 -10.10 -10.39
CA PRO A 16 15.70 -9.01 -10.38
C PRO A 16 15.22 -8.67 -11.79
N LEU A 17 13.95 -8.29 -11.92
CA LEU A 17 13.38 -7.93 -13.22
C LEU A 17 13.64 -6.44 -13.54
N PRO A 18 14.02 -6.08 -14.77
CA PRO A 18 14.16 -4.69 -15.15
C PRO A 18 12.80 -3.98 -15.21
N VAL A 19 12.78 -2.71 -14.79
CA VAL A 19 11.63 -1.81 -14.95
C VAL A 19 12.11 -0.53 -15.61
N GLU A 20 11.43 -0.15 -16.69
CA GLU A 20 11.66 1.12 -17.37
C GLU A 20 10.75 2.19 -16.78
N PHE A 21 11.20 3.45 -16.82
CA PHE A 21 10.44 4.58 -16.31
C PHE A 21 10.36 5.67 -17.36
N ASP A 22 9.16 6.24 -17.52
CA ASP A 22 8.97 7.41 -18.35
C ASP A 22 9.79 8.60 -17.79
N PRO A 23 10.66 9.24 -18.59
CA PRO A 23 11.62 10.22 -18.09
C PRO A 23 10.98 11.53 -17.59
N LYS A 24 9.71 11.80 -17.93
CA LYS A 24 9.00 13.02 -17.52
C LYS A 24 8.15 12.79 -16.28
N THR A 25 7.46 11.66 -16.23
CA THR A 25 6.47 11.34 -15.18
C THR A 25 7.01 10.42 -14.09
N PHE A 26 8.15 9.77 -14.36
CA PHE A 26 8.79 8.74 -13.52
C PHE A 26 7.87 7.55 -13.22
N VAL A 27 6.88 7.31 -14.08
CA VAL A 27 5.96 6.18 -13.96
C VAL A 27 6.54 4.97 -14.69
N ALA A 28 6.44 3.79 -14.08
CA ALA A 28 6.88 2.55 -14.70
C ALA A 28 6.16 2.29 -16.03
N ILE A 29 6.92 1.86 -17.03
CA ILE A 29 6.52 1.50 -18.39
C ILE A 29 7.22 0.19 -18.81
N GLY A 30 6.99 -0.26 -20.05
CA GLY A 30 7.64 -1.44 -20.60
C GLY A 30 6.96 -2.77 -20.23
N GLU A 31 7.64 -3.88 -20.54
CA GLU A 31 7.09 -5.24 -20.50
C GLU A 31 6.58 -5.65 -19.10
N HIS A 32 7.31 -5.29 -18.05
CA HIS A 32 7.03 -5.76 -16.70
C HIS A 32 6.11 -4.84 -15.88
N VAL A 33 5.58 -3.76 -16.47
CA VAL A 33 4.83 -2.72 -15.76
C VAL A 33 3.64 -3.26 -14.97
N THR A 34 2.91 -4.24 -15.50
CA THR A 34 1.73 -4.82 -14.84
C THR A 34 2.12 -5.62 -13.60
N LYS A 35 3.21 -6.41 -13.69
CA LYS A 35 3.76 -7.16 -12.56
C LYS A 35 4.28 -6.19 -11.49
N PHE A 36 5.00 -5.14 -11.91
CA PHE A 36 5.53 -4.11 -11.02
C PHE A 36 4.41 -3.37 -10.27
N LYS A 37 3.38 -2.89 -10.98
CA LYS A 37 2.22 -2.23 -10.34
C LYS A 37 1.47 -3.15 -9.37
N SER A 38 1.37 -4.44 -9.70
CA SER A 38 0.75 -5.44 -8.83
C SER A 38 1.59 -5.67 -7.57
N TYR A 39 2.91 -5.72 -7.71
CA TYR A 39 3.87 -5.82 -6.61
C TYR A 39 3.75 -4.65 -5.63
N LEU A 40 3.78 -3.41 -6.12
CA LEU A 40 3.60 -2.22 -5.28
C LEU A 40 2.25 -2.25 -4.54
N GLY A 41 1.21 -2.78 -5.21
CA GLY A 41 -0.10 -2.97 -4.60
C GLY A 41 -0.13 -4.05 -3.51
N ASN A 42 0.79 -5.02 -3.51
CA ASN A 42 0.93 -5.98 -2.43
C ASN A 42 1.68 -5.34 -1.25
N LEU A 43 2.80 -4.67 -1.51
CA LEU A 43 3.52 -3.91 -0.48
C LEU A 43 2.59 -2.97 0.29
N ALA A 44 1.75 -2.23 -0.45
CA ALA A 44 0.77 -1.33 0.12
C ALA A 44 -0.27 -2.00 1.04
N LYS A 45 -0.58 -3.28 0.85
CA LYS A 45 -1.61 -4.02 1.61
C LYS A 45 -1.03 -4.78 2.79
N PHE A 46 0.17 -5.32 2.64
CA PHE A 46 0.76 -6.27 3.58
C PHE A 46 1.88 -5.66 4.41
N ASP A 47 2.65 -4.73 3.85
CA ASP A 47 3.89 -4.24 4.47
C ASP A 47 3.78 -2.81 4.99
N VAL A 48 2.74 -2.06 4.58
CA VAL A 48 2.45 -0.74 5.15
C VAL A 48 1.48 -0.88 6.33
N PRO A 49 1.80 -0.34 7.52
CA PRO A 49 0.93 -0.44 8.69
C PRO A 49 -0.47 0.13 8.44
N ILE A 50 -1.49 -0.66 8.75
CA ILE A 50 -2.89 -0.23 8.60
C ILE A 50 -3.28 0.87 9.62
N LEU A 51 -2.59 0.88 10.77
CA LEU A 51 -2.80 1.82 11.87
C LEU A 51 -2.22 3.20 11.63
N ALA A 52 -1.27 3.36 10.69
CA ALA A 52 -0.76 4.68 10.36
C ALA A 52 -1.91 5.58 9.89
N THR A 53 -2.05 6.77 10.47
CA THR A 53 -3.14 7.68 10.12
C THR A 53 -2.94 8.23 8.71
N ARG A 54 -1.75 8.78 8.44
CA ARG A 54 -1.34 9.33 7.15
C ARG A 54 -0.03 8.69 6.69
N TRP A 55 0.27 8.83 5.40
CA TRP A 55 1.56 8.38 4.85
C TRP A 55 2.78 9.07 5.49
N GLY A 56 2.61 10.33 5.94
CA GLY A 56 3.65 11.06 6.66
C GLY A 56 4.00 10.44 8.01
N ASP A 57 3.08 9.67 8.61
CA ASP A 57 3.25 9.06 9.92
C ASP A 57 3.93 7.67 9.84
N VAL A 58 4.08 7.12 8.61
CA VAL A 58 4.90 5.94 8.36
C VAL A 58 6.37 6.34 8.50
N SER A 59 7.10 5.64 9.37
CA SER A 59 8.48 5.97 9.70
C SER A 59 9.40 5.87 8.49
N GLU A 60 10.50 6.61 8.51
CA GLU A 60 11.49 6.53 7.42
C GLU A 60 12.14 5.14 7.37
N VAL A 61 12.26 4.46 8.51
CA VAL A 61 12.76 3.08 8.59
C VAL A 61 11.84 2.13 7.79
N GLU A 62 10.53 2.22 7.97
CA GLU A 62 9.57 1.40 7.22
C GLU A 62 9.62 1.70 5.71
N LYS A 63 9.69 2.98 5.34
CA LYS A 63 9.84 3.39 3.93
C LYS A 63 11.14 2.86 3.32
N ASN A 64 12.23 2.84 4.10
CA ASN A 64 13.50 2.25 3.68
C ASN A 64 13.39 0.74 3.49
N LEU A 65 12.70 0.02 4.38
CA LEU A 65 12.48 -1.43 4.22
C LEU A 65 11.68 -1.75 2.95
N LEU A 66 10.61 -0.99 2.68
CA LEU A 66 9.87 -1.12 1.42
C LEU A 66 10.78 -0.88 0.20
N TRP A 67 11.67 0.11 0.29
CA TRP A 67 12.59 0.41 -0.80
C TRP A 67 13.62 -0.71 -1.03
N GLN A 68 14.20 -1.27 0.04
CA GLN A 68 15.16 -2.37 -0.07
C GLN A 68 14.52 -3.59 -0.73
N ASP A 69 13.33 -3.98 -0.30
CA ASP A 69 12.62 -5.11 -0.89
C ASP A 69 12.27 -4.91 -2.37
N ILE A 70 11.97 -3.68 -2.78
CA ILE A 70 11.81 -3.34 -4.19
C ILE A 70 13.12 -3.56 -4.96
N LEU A 71 14.25 -3.09 -4.44
CA LEU A 71 15.56 -3.26 -5.08
C LEU A 71 16.01 -4.73 -5.14
N GLU A 72 15.60 -5.56 -4.17
CA GLU A 72 15.86 -7.00 -4.18
C GLU A 72 15.11 -7.74 -5.30
N ASN A 73 13.97 -7.20 -5.74
CA ASN A 73 13.11 -7.84 -6.74
C ASN A 73 13.16 -7.17 -8.13
N TRP A 74 13.63 -5.92 -8.22
CA TRP A 74 13.58 -5.11 -9.42
C TRP A 74 14.87 -4.35 -9.70
N VAL A 75 15.31 -4.32 -10.96
CA VAL A 75 16.39 -3.44 -11.41
C VAL A 75 15.78 -2.07 -11.69
N ILE A 76 16.12 -1.09 -10.86
CA ILE A 76 15.61 0.28 -10.92
C ILE A 76 16.81 1.24 -11.05
N PRO A 77 16.73 2.27 -11.92
CA PRO A 77 17.78 3.29 -11.99
C PRO A 77 17.96 4.01 -10.65
N ASP A 78 19.20 4.32 -10.30
CA ASP A 78 19.53 5.11 -9.10
C ASP A 78 19.16 6.59 -9.32
N ASP A 79 17.87 6.90 -9.19
CA ASP A 79 17.32 8.25 -9.28
C ASP A 79 16.30 8.46 -8.15
N GLU A 80 16.58 9.45 -7.29
CA GLU A 80 15.74 9.78 -6.14
C GLU A 80 14.30 10.17 -6.54
N ARG A 81 14.11 10.73 -7.73
CA ARG A 81 12.77 11.09 -8.25
C ARG A 81 11.94 9.85 -8.54
N ILE A 82 12.58 8.79 -9.05
CA ILE A 82 11.95 7.48 -9.27
C ILE A 82 11.56 6.88 -7.91
N ARG A 83 12.47 6.87 -6.93
CA ARG A 83 12.18 6.41 -5.57
C ARG A 83 10.98 7.15 -4.96
N LYS A 84 11.00 8.48 -4.98
CA LYS A 84 9.89 9.33 -4.47
C LYS A 84 8.58 9.00 -5.18
N LYS A 85 8.60 8.79 -6.50
CA LYS A 85 7.42 8.44 -7.28
C LYS A 85 6.86 7.06 -6.92
N ILE A 86 7.72 6.05 -6.76
CA ILE A 86 7.31 4.69 -6.38
C ILE A 86 6.69 4.68 -4.98
N LEU A 87 7.33 5.31 -4.00
CA LEU A 87 6.79 5.41 -2.64
C LEU A 87 5.43 6.15 -2.62
N SER A 88 5.28 7.19 -3.45
CA SER A 88 3.99 7.88 -3.63
C SER A 88 2.89 6.97 -4.23
N GLN A 89 3.25 6.07 -5.15
CA GLN A 89 2.32 5.08 -5.70
C GLN A 89 1.90 4.06 -4.63
N ILE A 90 2.83 3.56 -3.82
CA ILE A 90 2.53 2.68 -2.68
C ILE A 90 1.58 3.39 -1.71
N ALA A 91 1.88 4.65 -1.35
CA ALA A 91 1.04 5.46 -0.47
C ALA A 91 -0.40 5.62 -1.00
N THR A 92 -0.54 5.78 -2.31
CA THR A 92 -1.86 5.87 -2.97
C THR A 92 -2.61 4.55 -2.88
N ARG A 93 -1.95 3.43 -3.22
CA ARG A 93 -2.55 2.09 -3.12
C ARG A 93 -2.92 1.71 -1.68
N TRP A 94 -2.13 2.16 -0.70
CA TRP A 94 -2.40 1.93 0.72
C TRP A 94 -3.65 2.71 1.17
N ARG A 95 -3.83 3.96 0.73
CA ARG A 95 -5.07 4.73 0.97
C ARG A 95 -6.29 4.08 0.34
N ASP A 96 -6.17 3.60 -0.91
CA ASP A 96 -7.23 2.86 -1.59
C ASP A 96 -7.61 1.58 -0.84
N PHE A 97 -6.60 0.88 -0.32
CA PHE A 97 -6.77 -0.31 0.50
C PHE A 97 -7.53 0.00 1.79
N LYS A 98 -7.10 1.01 2.57
CA LYS A 98 -7.80 1.46 3.79
C LYS A 98 -9.25 1.84 3.49
N THR A 99 -9.49 2.59 2.41
CA THR A 99 -10.84 2.95 1.95
C THR A 99 -11.69 1.72 1.64
N THR A 100 -11.09 0.71 1.00
CA THR A 100 -11.76 -0.56 0.73
C THR A 100 -12.07 -1.33 2.01
N MET A 101 -11.17 -1.33 3.00
CA MET A 101 -11.41 -1.96 4.30
C MET A 101 -12.57 -1.30 5.02
N THR A 102 -12.57 0.04 5.10
CA THR A 102 -13.64 0.80 5.74
C THR A 102 -14.99 0.57 5.04
N ARG A 103 -15.05 0.76 3.72
CA ARG A 103 -16.30 0.62 2.97
C ARG A 103 -16.88 -0.80 3.01
N LYS A 104 -16.05 -1.84 2.97
CA LYS A 104 -16.54 -3.23 2.85
C LYS A 104 -16.73 -3.92 4.20
N PHE A 105 -15.78 -3.73 5.12
CA PHE A 105 -15.69 -4.51 6.36
C PHE A 105 -16.03 -3.71 7.61
N VAL A 106 -16.10 -2.38 7.54
CA VAL A 106 -16.58 -1.56 8.68
C VAL A 106 -18.04 -1.18 8.48
N PHE A 107 -18.37 -0.55 7.34
CA PHE A 107 -19.73 -0.05 7.06
C PHE A 107 -20.49 -0.84 5.99
N GLY A 108 -19.89 -1.91 5.47
CA GLY A 108 -20.39 -2.61 4.29
C GLY A 108 -20.98 -3.98 4.57
N SER A 109 -21.36 -4.66 3.50
CA SER A 109 -21.95 -6.00 3.51
C SER A 109 -21.06 -7.10 4.11
N LYS A 110 -19.78 -6.81 4.40
CA LYS A 110 -18.84 -7.75 5.03
C LYS A 110 -18.51 -7.38 6.49
N GLN A 111 -19.32 -6.56 7.16
CA GLN A 111 -19.12 -6.18 8.58
C GLN A 111 -18.98 -7.37 9.54
N ASN A 112 -19.63 -8.50 9.24
CA ASN A 112 -19.56 -9.73 10.04
C ASN A 112 -18.38 -10.64 9.65
N LYS A 113 -17.51 -10.22 8.72
CA LYS A 113 -16.34 -10.97 8.27
C LYS A 113 -15.07 -10.23 8.70
N THR A 114 -14.03 -10.99 9.02
CA THR A 114 -12.72 -10.41 9.33
C THR A 114 -11.80 -10.39 8.08
N PRO A 115 -11.12 -9.27 7.80
CA PRO A 115 -10.07 -9.21 6.79
C PRO A 115 -8.70 -9.74 7.30
N CYS A 116 -8.56 -10.03 8.60
CA CYS A 116 -7.29 -10.35 9.27
C CYS A 116 -6.52 -11.47 8.57
N THR A 117 -7.13 -12.65 8.39
CA THR A 117 -6.48 -13.80 7.74
C THR A 117 -6.04 -13.48 6.31
N LYS A 118 -6.86 -12.74 5.55
CA LYS A 118 -6.60 -12.46 4.15
C LYS A 118 -5.44 -11.49 3.94
N TYR A 119 -5.34 -10.47 4.78
CA TYR A 119 -4.34 -9.41 4.65
C TYR A 119 -3.24 -9.47 5.71
N LYS A 120 -3.20 -10.55 6.49
CA LYS A 120 -2.24 -10.79 7.58
C LYS A 120 -2.21 -9.63 8.59
N ILE A 121 -3.37 -9.02 8.84
CA ILE A 121 -3.53 -7.97 9.85
C ILE A 121 -3.78 -8.68 11.19
N SER A 122 -3.12 -8.25 12.27
CA SER A 122 -3.42 -8.78 13.61
C SER A 122 -4.82 -8.38 14.06
N ASP A 123 -5.46 -9.20 14.89
CA ASP A 123 -6.81 -8.89 15.37
C ASP A 123 -6.84 -7.58 16.17
N GLU A 124 -5.80 -7.29 16.95
CA GLU A 124 -5.64 -6.04 17.71
C GLU A 124 -5.54 -4.83 16.77
N ALA A 125 -4.70 -4.92 15.74
CA ALA A 125 -4.56 -3.86 14.75
C ALA A 125 -5.87 -3.65 13.97
N TRP A 126 -6.62 -4.72 13.71
CA TRP A 126 -7.92 -4.59 13.07
C TRP A 126 -8.96 -3.93 13.96
N VAL A 127 -9.02 -4.29 15.25
CA VAL A 127 -9.92 -3.65 16.23
C VAL A 127 -9.64 -2.16 16.34
N GLN A 128 -8.38 -1.78 16.57
CA GLN A 128 -7.98 -0.36 16.64
C GLN A 128 -8.29 0.38 15.34
N PHE A 129 -8.05 -0.25 14.19
CA PHE A 129 -8.41 0.36 12.90
C PHE A 129 -9.92 0.61 12.81
N LYS A 130 -10.77 -0.34 13.19
CA LYS A 130 -12.23 -0.16 13.18
C LYS A 130 -12.65 1.00 14.08
N GLU A 131 -12.16 1.04 15.31
CA GLU A 131 -12.45 2.10 16.28
C GLU A 131 -12.06 3.48 15.73
N SER A 132 -10.90 3.59 15.07
CA SER A 132 -10.45 4.83 14.43
C SER A 132 -11.34 5.33 13.27
N ARG A 133 -12.27 4.50 12.78
CA ARG A 133 -13.26 4.87 11.73
C ARG A 133 -14.62 5.20 12.31
N LEU A 134 -14.86 4.87 13.58
CA LEU A 134 -16.10 5.16 14.29
C LEU A 134 -16.04 6.50 15.03
N THR A 135 -14.88 7.14 15.11
CA THR A 135 -14.77 8.47 15.73
C THR A 135 -15.51 9.52 14.92
N GLN A 136 -16.17 10.45 15.62
CA GLN A 136 -16.99 11.49 15.00
C GLN A 136 -16.16 12.36 14.05
N GLU A 137 -14.90 12.69 14.39
CA GLU A 137 -14.04 13.51 13.53
C GLU A 137 -13.76 12.80 12.19
N TRP A 138 -13.59 11.48 12.22
CA TRP A 138 -13.31 10.71 11.02
C TRP A 138 -14.53 10.63 10.12
N GLN A 139 -15.72 10.37 10.68
CA GLN A 139 -16.95 10.26 9.91
C GLN A 139 -17.36 11.58 9.24
N VAL A 140 -17.19 12.71 9.94
CA VAL A 140 -17.45 14.04 9.37
C VAL A 140 -16.51 14.33 8.20
N CYS A 141 -15.22 14.03 8.34
CA CYS A 141 -14.24 14.17 7.27
C CYS A 141 -14.57 13.24 6.08
N PHE A 142 -14.96 11.99 6.35
CA PHE A 142 -15.33 11.03 5.31
C PHE A 142 -16.56 11.47 4.52
N ILE A 143 -17.61 12.00 5.17
CA ILE A 143 -18.82 12.49 4.51
C ILE A 143 -18.50 13.70 3.61
N ILE A 144 -17.77 14.69 4.12
CA ILE A 144 -17.44 15.92 3.37
C ILE A 144 -16.59 15.60 2.12
N PHE A 145 -15.60 14.71 2.25
CA PHE A 145 -14.74 14.34 1.13
C PHE A 145 -15.39 13.37 0.14
N CYS A 146 -16.28 12.46 0.56
CA CYS A 146 -17.01 11.57 -0.37
C CYS A 146 -18.17 12.25 -1.09
N SER A 147 -18.86 13.23 -0.49
CA SER A 147 -19.91 14.01 -1.17
C SER A 147 -19.37 14.93 -2.27
N SER A 148 -18.05 15.15 -2.32
CA SER A 148 -17.36 15.98 -3.31
C SER A 148 -16.90 15.21 -4.57
N HIS A 149 -17.22 13.92 -4.69
CA HIS A 149 -16.94 13.08 -5.87
C HIS A 149 -18.21 12.43 -6.46
N THR A 150 -19.35 13.08 -6.26
CA THR A 150 -20.57 12.80 -7.02
C THR A 150 -21.11 14.11 -7.58
N ARG A 151 -20.40 14.68 -8.55
CA ARG A 151 -20.95 15.60 -9.53
C ARG A 151 -20.13 15.56 -10.80
#